data_AF-A0A656GFT7-F1
#
_entry.id   AF-A0A656GFT7-F1
#
_cell.length_a   1.000
_cell.length_b   1.000
_cell.length_c   1.000
_cell.angle_alpha   90.00
_cell.angle_beta   90.00
_cell.angle_gamma   90.00
#
_symmetry.space_group_name_H-M   'P 1'
#
loop_
_entity.id
_entity.type
_entity.pdbx_description
1 polymer ?
#
loop_
_entity_poly.entity_id
_entity_poly.type
_entity_poly.pdbx_seq_one_letter_code
_entity_poly.pdbx_strand_id
1 'polypeptide(L)'
;MSPRHHPDDATLVSYAAGALSQVLAVVTAAHLERCAECRARLRQAEEIGGVLMQQHTSSVVPLKGRSAMLARLDERQTGAEPAMYWTPAANQDPDLLPVCMHAHFGRQLSTLKWKTLVPGVQRVRAQGIEQGNLMLLKIAPGVSMPVHSHESGEMTM
;
A
#
# COMPACT_ATOMS: atom_id res chain seq x y z
N MET A 1 -14.50 8.74 -10.87
CA MET A 1 -14.00 10.07 -10.46
C MET A 1 -12.50 9.99 -10.32
N SER A 2 -11.75 10.95 -10.87
CA SER A 2 -10.29 11.01 -10.74
C SER A 2 -9.90 11.76 -9.45
N PRO A 3 -8.88 11.30 -8.69
CA PRO A 3 -8.37 12.04 -7.54
C PRO A 3 -7.92 13.46 -7.94
N ARG A 4 -8.13 14.44 -7.06
CA ARG A 4 -7.64 15.83 -7.22
C ARG A 4 -6.52 16.20 -6.24
N HIS A 5 -6.30 15.35 -5.25
CA HIS A 5 -5.22 15.47 -4.28
C HIS A 5 -4.33 14.24 -4.43
N HIS A 6 -3.03 14.46 -4.43
CA HIS A 6 -2.02 13.45 -4.73
C HIS A 6 -0.95 13.49 -3.65
N PRO A 7 -0.32 12.35 -3.33
CA PRO A 7 0.94 12.36 -2.61
C PRO A 7 1.96 13.28 -3.29
N ASP A 8 2.77 13.97 -2.49
CA ASP A 8 3.87 14.77 -3.01
C ASP A 8 4.98 13.86 -3.58
N ASP A 9 5.92 14.46 -4.31
CA ASP A 9 7.01 13.71 -4.94
C ASP A 9 7.92 13.05 -3.90
N ALA A 10 8.13 13.69 -2.74
CA ALA A 10 8.94 13.13 -1.66
C ALA A 10 8.35 11.81 -1.13
N THR A 11 7.02 11.75 -0.97
CA THR A 11 6.29 10.54 -0.57
C THR A 11 6.42 9.46 -1.63
N LEU A 12 6.24 9.78 -2.92
CA LEU A 12 6.34 8.80 -4.01
C LEU A 12 7.76 8.23 -4.17
N VAL A 13 8.79 9.08 -4.06
CA VAL A 13 10.19 8.65 -4.07
C VAL A 13 10.49 7.77 -2.85
N SER A 14 10.02 8.16 -1.67
CA SER A 14 10.19 7.36 -0.45
C SER A 14 9.47 6.02 -0.54
N TYR A 15 8.30 5.97 -1.19
CA TYR A 15 7.59 4.72 -1.47
C TYR A 15 8.40 3.83 -2.42
N ALA A 16 8.89 4.39 -3.53
CA ALA A 16 9.72 3.67 -4.51
C ALA A 16 11.01 3.10 -3.88
N ALA A 17 11.63 3.86 -2.98
CA ALA A 17 12.83 3.44 -2.26
C ALA A 17 12.56 2.46 -1.10
N GLY A 18 11.29 2.16 -0.78
CA GLY A 18 10.92 1.34 0.38
C GLY A 18 11.21 1.99 1.74
N ALA A 19 11.33 3.33 1.78
CA ALA A 19 11.72 4.10 2.96
C ALA A 19 10.52 4.63 3.78
N LEU A 20 9.30 4.55 3.25
CA LEU A 20 8.10 4.93 4.01
C LEU A 20 7.84 3.97 5.17
N SER A 21 7.29 4.50 6.25
CA SER A 21 6.76 3.67 7.33
C SER A 21 5.63 2.78 6.82
N GLN A 22 5.45 1.61 7.42
CA GLN A 22 4.45 0.62 7.01
C GLN A 22 3.06 1.24 6.82
N VAL A 23 2.63 2.08 7.75
CA VAL A 23 1.30 2.70 7.71
C VAL A 23 1.15 3.69 6.56
N LEU A 24 2.17 4.51 6.28
CA LEU A 24 2.15 5.45 5.15
C LEU A 24 2.27 4.73 3.81
N ALA A 25 3.02 3.62 3.76
CA ALA A 25 3.13 2.78 2.57
C ALA A 25 1.77 2.16 2.20
N VAL A 26 1.01 1.64 3.17
CA VAL A 26 -0.34 1.07 2.90
C VAL A 26 -1.29 2.13 2.35
N VAL A 27 -1.30 3.32 2.95
CA VAL A 27 -2.15 4.44 2.49
C VAL A 27 -1.73 4.86 1.08
N THR A 28 -0.44 5.04 0.82
CA THR A 28 0.10 5.37 -0.52
C THR A 28 -0.29 4.30 -1.56
N ALA A 29 -0.14 3.01 -1.22
CA ALA A 29 -0.52 1.91 -2.10
C ALA A 29 -2.02 1.93 -2.44
N ALA A 30 -2.89 2.21 -1.46
CA ALA A 30 -4.34 2.30 -1.68
C ALA A 30 -4.70 3.38 -2.72
N HIS A 31 -3.98 4.51 -2.71
CA HIS A 31 -4.15 5.56 -3.72
C HIS A 31 -3.60 5.16 -5.09
N LEU A 32 -2.43 4.51 -5.13
CA LEU A 32 -1.82 4.03 -6.36
C LEU A 32 -2.71 3.02 -7.09
N GLU A 33 -3.55 2.25 -6.38
CA GLU A 33 -4.55 1.37 -7.01
C GLU A 33 -5.59 2.15 -7.83
N ARG A 34 -5.91 3.39 -7.44
CA ARG A 34 -6.98 4.21 -8.04
C ARG A 34 -6.49 5.40 -8.86
N CYS A 35 -5.21 5.75 -8.79
CA CYS A 35 -4.65 6.95 -9.43
C CYS A 35 -3.60 6.61 -10.49
N ALA A 36 -3.97 6.72 -11.77
CA ALA A 36 -3.06 6.48 -12.89
C ALA A 36 -1.91 7.50 -12.96
N GLU A 37 -2.16 8.76 -12.58
CA GLU A 37 -1.16 9.82 -12.54
C GLU A 37 -0.05 9.51 -11.53
N CYS A 38 -0.42 9.15 -10.30
CA CYS A 38 0.57 8.79 -9.28
C CYS A 38 1.32 7.51 -9.64
N ARG A 39 0.70 6.55 -10.35
CA ARG A 39 1.43 5.39 -10.91
C ARG A 39 2.46 5.80 -11.97
N ALA A 40 2.17 6.83 -12.78
CA ALA A 40 3.13 7.34 -13.75
C ALA A 40 4.32 8.02 -13.05
N ARG A 41 4.05 8.86 -12.04
CA ARG A 41 5.08 9.51 -11.21
C ARG A 41 5.92 8.49 -10.41
N LEU A 42 5.29 7.44 -9.87
CA LEU A 42 6.00 6.35 -9.20
C LEU A 42 6.97 5.64 -10.16
N ARG A 43 6.53 5.32 -11.38
CA ARG A 43 7.40 4.67 -12.37
C ARG A 43 8.63 5.50 -12.71
N GLN A 44 8.52 6.82 -12.77
CA GLN A 44 9.68 7.71 -12.96
C GLN A 44 10.67 7.59 -11.79
N ALA A 45 10.19 7.50 -10.54
CA ALA A 45 11.05 7.28 -9.38
C ALA A 45 11.71 5.89 -9.40
N GLU A 46 10.97 4.85 -9.79
CA GLU A 46 11.49 3.48 -9.94
C GLU A 46 12.53 3.38 -11.06
N GLU A 47 12.35 4.10 -12.18
CA GLU A 47 13.32 4.17 -13.28
C GLU A 47 14.66 4.75 -12.82
N ILE A 48 14.63 5.82 -12.01
CA ILE A 48 15.84 6.38 -11.38
C ILE A 48 16.51 5.32 -10.50
N GLY A 49 15.74 4.62 -9.66
CA GLY A 49 16.24 3.50 -8.85
C GLY A 49 16.89 2.41 -9.69
N GLY A 50 16.28 2.05 -10.83
CA GLY A 50 16.82 1.09 -11.79
C GLY A 50 18.17 1.52 -12.38
N VAL A 51 18.32 2.79 -12.74
CA VAL A 51 19.61 3.34 -13.22
C VAL A 51 20.68 3.27 -12.12
N LEU A 52 20.33 3.65 -10.88
CA LEU A 52 21.26 3.57 -9.75
C LEU A 52 21.69 2.12 -9.46
N MET A 53 20.76 1.17 -9.55
CA MET A 53 21.07 -0.25 -9.40
C MET A 53 21.99 -0.78 -10.50
N GLN A 54 21.84 -0.32 -11.75
CA GLN A 54 22.69 -0.72 -12.88
C GLN A 54 24.12 -0.16 -12.76
N GLN A 55 24.26 1.04 -12.21
CA GLN A 55 25.56 1.66 -11.94
C GLN A 55 26.28 0.98 -10.77
N HIS A 56 25.53 0.33 -9.87
CA HIS A 56 26.10 -0.43 -8.77
C HIS A 56 26.79 -1.69 -9.31
N THR A 57 28.12 -1.70 -9.33
CA THR A 57 28.90 -2.88 -9.69
C THR A 57 28.79 -3.91 -8.56
N SER A 58 27.96 -4.93 -8.76
CA SER A 58 27.82 -6.03 -7.81
C SER A 58 29.06 -6.94 -7.86
N SER A 59 29.70 -7.15 -6.73
CA SER A 59 30.81 -8.10 -6.60
C SER A 59 30.25 -9.52 -6.61
N VAL A 60 30.43 -10.22 -7.74
CA VAL A 60 30.33 -11.68 -7.93
C VAL A 60 29.12 -12.36 -7.28
N VAL A 61 28.10 -12.69 -8.09
CA VAL A 61 27.10 -13.70 -7.68
C VAL A 61 27.78 -15.08 -7.74
N PRO A 62 27.91 -15.82 -6.62
CA PRO A 62 28.52 -17.14 -6.65
C PRO A 62 27.74 -18.07 -7.59
N LEU A 63 28.43 -18.86 -8.42
CA LEU A 63 27.82 -19.83 -9.35
C LEU A 63 26.79 -20.76 -8.67
N LYS A 64 27.01 -21.10 -7.40
CA LYS A 64 26.08 -21.89 -6.57
C LYS A 64 24.72 -21.21 -6.35
N GLY A 65 24.68 -19.88 -6.32
CA GLY A 65 23.43 -19.12 -6.17
C GLY A 65 22.54 -19.24 -7.41
N ARG A 66 23.13 -19.21 -8.61
CA ARG A 66 22.38 -19.38 -9.86
C ARG A 66 21.80 -20.79 -10.00
N SER A 67 22.58 -21.84 -9.76
CA SER A 67 22.10 -23.21 -9.88
C SER A 67 21.03 -23.54 -8.83
N ALA A 68 21.20 -23.06 -7.59
CA ALA A 68 20.18 -23.21 -6.55
C ALA A 68 18.87 -22.50 -6.90
N MET A 69 18.95 -21.29 -7.48
CA MET A 69 17.76 -20.56 -7.95
C MET A 69 17.03 -21.32 -9.08
N LEU A 70 17.76 -21.84 -10.08
CA LEU A 70 17.17 -22.60 -11.19
C LEU A 70 16.50 -23.89 -10.69
N ALA A 71 17.16 -24.63 -9.81
CA ALA A 71 16.59 -25.85 -9.23
C ALA A 71 15.25 -25.57 -8.50
N ARG A 72 15.14 -24.44 -7.80
CA ARG A 72 13.89 -24.01 -7.14
C ARG A 72 12.77 -23.63 -8.12
N LEU A 73 13.08 -23.19 -9.34
CA LEU A 73 12.08 -22.93 -10.38
C LEU A 73 11.56 -24.23 -11.01
N ASP A 74 12.41 -25.25 -11.08
CA ASP A 74 12.07 -26.57 -11.62
C ASP A 74 11.28 -27.44 -10.61
N GLU A 75 11.26 -27.06 -9.33
CA GLU A 75 10.41 -27.69 -8.32
C GLU A 75 8.93 -27.55 -8.70
N ARG A 76 8.27 -28.68 -8.98
CA ARG A 76 6.85 -28.73 -9.30
C ARG A 76 6.06 -28.25 -8.09
N GLN A 77 5.44 -27.07 -8.19
CA GLN A 77 4.67 -26.47 -7.10
C GLN A 77 3.51 -27.40 -6.70
N THR A 78 3.65 -28.05 -5.54
CA THR A 78 2.60 -28.83 -4.89
C THR A 78 1.77 -27.91 -4.00
N GLY A 79 1.06 -26.97 -4.62
CA GLY A 79 0.18 -26.04 -3.95
C GLY A 79 -0.71 -25.34 -4.97
N ALA A 80 -1.89 -24.87 -4.55
CA ALA A 80 -2.66 -23.95 -5.37
C ALA A 80 -1.78 -22.71 -5.60
N GLU A 81 -1.44 -22.40 -6.85
CA GLU A 81 -0.81 -21.13 -7.16
C GLU A 81 -1.69 -20.02 -6.55
N PRO A 82 -1.11 -19.09 -5.76
CA PRO A 82 -1.87 -17.92 -5.39
C PRO A 82 -2.33 -17.29 -6.69
N ALA A 83 -3.65 -17.28 -6.93
CA ALA A 83 -4.19 -16.71 -8.14
C ALA A 83 -3.57 -15.31 -8.29
N MET A 84 -2.77 -15.11 -9.34
CA MET A 84 -2.36 -13.78 -9.72
C MET A 84 -3.64 -13.06 -10.10
N TYR A 85 -4.24 -12.39 -9.13
CA TYR A 85 -5.38 -11.54 -9.37
C TYR A 85 -4.86 -10.41 -10.24
N TRP A 86 -5.16 -10.51 -11.54
CA TRP A 86 -5.09 -9.38 -12.44
C TRP A 86 -6.17 -8.42 -11.96
N THR A 87 -5.85 -7.60 -10.96
CA THR A 87 -6.81 -6.64 -10.42
C THR A 87 -7.00 -5.59 -11.51
N PRO A 88 -8.22 -5.43 -12.06
CA PRO A 88 -8.48 -4.36 -13.00
C PRO A 88 -8.06 -3.04 -12.36
N ALA A 89 -7.45 -2.15 -13.15
CA ALA A 89 -7.12 -0.81 -12.70
C ALA A 89 -8.40 -0.16 -12.15
N ALA A 90 -8.44 0.03 -10.83
CA ALA A 90 -9.60 0.43 -10.04
C ALA A 90 -10.78 -0.56 -10.06
N ASN A 91 -10.83 -1.41 -9.03
CA ASN A 91 -12.07 -2.09 -8.65
C ASN A 91 -13.20 -1.05 -8.48
N GLN A 92 -14.28 -1.23 -9.24
CA GLN A 92 -15.44 -0.36 -9.26
C GLN A 92 -16.43 -0.68 -8.12
N ASP A 93 -16.28 -1.84 -7.48
CA ASP A 93 -17.13 -2.23 -6.36
C ASP A 93 -16.83 -1.31 -5.15
N PRO A 94 -17.79 -0.50 -4.70
CA PRO A 94 -17.59 0.40 -3.57
C PRO A 94 -17.42 -0.34 -2.23
N ASP A 95 -17.82 -1.61 -2.15
CA ASP A 95 -17.65 -2.41 -0.93
C ASP A 95 -16.25 -3.04 -0.83
N LEU A 96 -15.54 -3.22 -1.95
CA LEU A 96 -14.23 -3.85 -1.95
C LEU A 96 -13.12 -2.86 -1.59
N LEU A 97 -12.38 -3.20 -0.54
CA LEU A 97 -11.21 -2.45 -0.12
C LEU A 97 -10.04 -2.64 -1.12
N PRO A 98 -9.12 -1.66 -1.23
CA PRO A 98 -7.84 -1.83 -1.91
C PRO A 98 -7.10 -3.09 -1.45
N VAL A 99 -6.40 -3.76 -2.37
CA VAL A 99 -5.71 -5.03 -2.11
C VAL A 99 -4.68 -4.87 -0.99
N CYS A 100 -3.95 -3.75 -0.97
CA CYS A 100 -2.96 -3.48 0.09
C CYS A 100 -3.57 -3.43 1.51
N MET A 101 -4.89 -3.23 1.63
CA MET A 101 -5.59 -3.13 2.91
C MET A 101 -6.13 -4.47 3.40
N HIS A 102 -6.16 -5.51 2.55
CA HIS A 102 -6.84 -6.78 2.86
C HIS A 102 -6.23 -7.50 4.07
N ALA A 103 -4.89 -7.48 4.20
CA ALA A 103 -4.19 -8.08 5.33
C ALA A 103 -4.53 -7.42 6.68
N HIS A 104 -4.97 -6.16 6.66
CA HIS A 104 -5.17 -5.35 7.85
C HIS A 104 -6.63 -5.21 8.27
N PHE A 105 -7.55 -5.23 7.30
CA PHE A 105 -8.97 -4.95 7.51
C PHE A 105 -9.89 -6.06 7.00
N GLY A 106 -9.40 -6.99 6.18
CA GLY A 106 -10.23 -7.88 5.37
C GLY A 106 -10.60 -7.25 4.03
N ARG A 107 -11.45 -7.94 3.25
CA ARG A 107 -11.70 -7.60 1.85
C ARG A 107 -12.80 -6.56 1.62
N GLN A 108 -13.77 -6.49 2.52
CA GLN A 108 -15.04 -5.79 2.30
C GLN A 108 -15.32 -4.80 3.43
N LEU A 109 -15.74 -3.59 3.06
CA LEU A 109 -16.11 -2.50 3.96
C LEU A 109 -17.32 -2.88 4.82
N SER A 110 -18.29 -3.59 4.24
CA SER A 110 -19.52 -4.08 4.88
C SER A 110 -19.26 -5.06 6.03
N THR A 111 -18.15 -5.79 5.99
CA THR A 111 -17.79 -6.78 7.02
C THR A 111 -17.07 -6.18 8.23
N LEU A 112 -16.71 -4.89 8.16
CA LEU A 112 -15.92 -4.26 9.21
C LEU A 112 -16.72 -4.01 10.48
N LYS A 113 -16.10 -4.30 11.63
CA LYS A 113 -16.67 -4.04 12.97
C LYS A 113 -16.35 -2.62 13.43
N TRP A 114 -17.16 -1.66 13.01
CA TRP A 114 -17.03 -0.25 13.37
C TRP A 114 -17.20 -0.01 14.87
N LYS A 115 -16.29 0.76 15.46
CA LYS A 115 -16.39 1.23 16.85
C LYS A 115 -16.61 2.74 16.88
N THR A 116 -17.63 3.20 17.59
CA THR A 116 -17.88 4.63 17.77
C THR A 116 -16.74 5.27 18.57
N LEU A 117 -16.20 6.36 18.04
CA LEU A 117 -15.19 7.17 18.72
C LEU A 117 -15.85 8.35 19.43
N VAL A 118 -16.65 9.12 18.70
CA VAL A 118 -17.48 10.24 19.18
C VAL A 118 -18.80 10.24 18.39
N PRO A 119 -19.87 10.95 18.82
CA PRO A 119 -21.10 11.04 18.05
C PRO A 119 -20.83 11.45 16.59
N GLY A 120 -21.27 10.61 15.64
CA GLY A 120 -21.05 10.83 14.21
C GLY A 120 -19.68 10.43 13.66
N VAL A 121 -18.75 9.92 14.48
CA VAL A 121 -17.46 9.39 14.01
C VAL A 121 -17.27 7.96 14.51
N GLN A 122 -17.06 7.05 13.56
CA GLN A 122 -16.73 5.65 13.83
C GLN A 122 -15.35 5.32 13.25
N ARG A 123 -14.69 4.32 13.83
CA ARG A 123 -13.38 3.86 13.36
C ARG A 123 -13.23 2.36 13.37
N VAL A 124 -12.29 1.88 12.56
CA VAL A 124 -11.75 0.52 12.59
C VAL A 124 -10.24 0.63 12.57
N ARG A 125 -9.54 -0.01 13.50
CA ARG A 125 -8.06 -0.03 13.52
C ARG A 125 -7.54 -1.23 12.75
N ALA A 126 -6.44 -1.04 12.03
CA ALA A 126 -5.72 -2.10 11.34
C ALA A 126 -5.22 -3.16 12.32
N GLN A 127 -5.21 -4.41 11.87
CA GLN A 127 -4.55 -5.52 12.56
C GLN A 127 -3.13 -5.72 12.01
N GLY A 128 -2.22 -6.27 12.83
CA GLY A 128 -0.86 -6.61 12.37
C GLY A 128 0.03 -5.40 12.03
N ILE A 129 -0.22 -4.25 12.64
CA ILE A 129 0.66 -3.08 12.58
C ILE A 129 1.48 -3.02 13.87
N GLU A 130 2.81 -3.12 13.75
CA GLU A 130 3.72 -3.06 14.89
C GLU A 130 4.12 -1.61 15.24
N GLN A 131 4.26 -0.75 14.22
CA GLN A 131 4.67 0.63 14.38
C GLN A 131 3.74 1.60 13.64
N GLY A 132 3.36 2.69 14.32
CA GLY A 132 2.45 3.70 13.79
C GLY A 132 0.97 3.36 14.02
N ASN A 133 0.10 4.15 13.40
CA ASN A 133 -1.34 3.99 13.53
C ASN A 133 -2.01 4.02 12.14
N LEU A 134 -2.69 2.94 11.80
CA LEU A 134 -3.50 2.83 10.58
C LEU A 134 -4.94 2.54 10.97
N MET A 135 -5.86 3.36 10.48
CA MET A 135 -7.29 3.19 10.75
C MET A 135 -8.14 3.66 9.58
N LEU A 136 -9.34 3.08 9.50
CA LEU A 136 -10.43 3.59 8.69
C LEU A 136 -11.32 4.47 9.56
N LEU A 137 -11.74 5.60 9.02
CA LEU A 137 -12.69 6.52 9.65
C LEU A 137 -13.98 6.58 8.83
N LYS A 138 -15.11 6.62 9.53
CA LYS A 138 -16.44 6.86 8.97
C LYS A 138 -17.02 8.07 9.69
N ILE A 139 -17.15 9.17 8.96
CA ILE A 139 -17.57 10.47 9.48
C ILE A 139 -18.93 10.81 8.88
N ALA A 140 -19.92 11.09 9.74
CA ALA A 140 -21.24 11.48 9.31
C ALA A 140 -21.23 12.88 8.67
N PRO A 141 -22.13 13.15 7.71
CA PRO A 141 -22.24 14.47 7.10
C PRO A 141 -22.41 15.58 8.15
N GLY A 142 -21.68 16.69 7.99
CA GLY A 142 -21.74 17.84 8.91
C GLY A 142 -20.96 17.67 10.21
N VAL A 143 -20.30 16.53 10.43
CA VAL A 143 -19.47 16.28 11.62
C VAL A 143 -18.00 16.57 11.28
N SER A 144 -17.34 17.35 12.14
CA SER A 144 -15.91 17.65 12.00
C SER A 144 -15.08 16.76 12.93
N MET A 145 -13.88 16.41 12.49
CA MET A 145 -12.93 15.69 13.33
C MET A 145 -12.44 16.62 14.45
N PRO A 146 -12.37 16.16 15.72
CA PRO A 146 -11.80 16.96 16.79
C PRO A 146 -10.35 17.36 16.48
N VAL A 147 -9.96 18.54 16.97
CA VAL A 147 -8.57 19.01 16.87
C VAL A 147 -7.66 18.03 17.62
N HIS A 148 -6.59 17.61 16.97
CA HIS A 148 -5.58 16.75 17.56
C HIS A 148 -4.20 17.15 17.06
N SER A 149 -3.18 16.83 17.86
CA SER A 149 -1.78 17.02 17.49
C SER A 149 -1.22 15.75 16.87
N HIS A 150 -0.28 15.90 15.95
CA HIS A 150 0.46 14.80 15.37
C HIS A 150 1.89 14.84 15.91
N GLU A 151 2.34 13.73 16.49
CA GLU A 151 3.74 13.58 16.93
C GLU A 151 4.67 13.21 15.75
N SER A 152 4.09 12.80 14.61
CA SER A 152 4.77 12.41 13.38
C SER A 152 3.91 12.71 12.15
N GLY A 153 4.37 12.35 10.95
CA GLY A 153 3.61 12.57 9.72
C GLY A 153 2.27 11.84 9.70
N GLU A 154 1.21 12.55 9.35
CA GLU A 154 -0.13 12.00 9.11
C GLU A 154 -0.48 12.03 7.62
N MET A 155 -1.24 11.04 7.15
CA MET A 155 -1.76 10.98 5.79
C MET A 155 -3.19 10.47 5.81
N THR A 156 -4.09 11.21 5.15
CA THR A 156 -5.51 10.84 4.95
C THR A 156 -5.84 10.88 3.47
N MET A 157 -6.60 9.91 2.98
CA MET A 157 -7.04 9.81 1.58
C MET A 157 -8.50 9.40 1.44
#